data_AF-A0A9W8YM57-F1
#
_entry.id   AF-A0A9W8YM57-F1
#
_cell.length_a   1.000
_cell.length_b   1.000
_cell.length_c   1.000
_cell.angle_alpha   90.00
_cell.angle_beta   90.00
_cell.angle_gamma   90.00
#
_symmetry.space_group_name_H-M   'P 1'
#
loop_
_entity.id
_entity.type
_entity.pdbx_description
1 polymer ?
#
loop_
_entity_poly.entity_id
_entity_poly.type
_entity_poly.pdbx_seq_one_letter_code
_entity_poly.pdbx_strand_id
1 'polypeptide(L)'
;MRSAVSATLLLLSLSQHAVSSPHQAGQAVLAPPATEEAISTFPTAHGNHVVDDSILAALKAHSDPVDALISLQPELAEQLAERRLIHVFGEAEAKWMTEGDKLRLRREGKKFRDITDHQELYADSVNAQAGKANLPKLSHQRLVKPLFPKVSTKRMHDVLKHLTSFYNRYFAGPTGEESSVWLHDQVASIIAEAPYHTHISLEYFTHRFPQSSIIARFEPKVRNFSNPLTIIGAHQDSANYLFPLLPAPGADDDGSGSVSILEAFRVLAHSGFIPKEGPVEFHWYAAEEGGLLGSQDIAAYKKAEGANIGAMMEFDMTAFIAKNATESIGFIKTDADAPLTKWAVELSTEYISIPTSVYALSPGAGSDYMSYTKAGFPATFAAEGNPVAGGFPGEFDPYVHGVKDTMDVDDETGYFSIDGVVLHLLREESLDPSSPDRWHTEVVASGEGETFSVPSHWHATHSEIISVREGRIEATLDGATHILSAGDSIHIPKYAVHQFRGFKGERTVVTEVADPPGDYKAAFFNDFLSEGYPPSFWHTMRTFLDGDGYPALGLYFKFFDVAFVTVFGNIAKLFVAPKPKLE
;
A
#
# COMPACT_ATOMS: atom_id res chain seq x y z
N MET A 1 -0.99 -29.83 -52.32
CA MET A 1 -1.47 -28.43 -52.18
C MET A 1 -2.61 -28.42 -51.18
N ARG A 2 -2.49 -27.60 -50.12
CA ARG A 2 -3.55 -27.23 -49.15
C ARG A 2 -4.68 -26.48 -49.92
N SER A 3 -5.94 -26.39 -49.53
CA SER A 3 -6.54 -26.11 -48.21
C SER A 3 -8.06 -26.33 -48.21
N ALA A 4 -8.65 -26.46 -47.02
CA ALA A 4 -10.03 -26.82 -46.75
C ALA A 4 -10.97 -25.62 -46.47
N VAL A 5 -12.21 -25.78 -46.95
CA VAL A 5 -13.56 -25.45 -46.42
C VAL A 5 -13.73 -24.26 -45.46
N SER A 6 -14.61 -23.32 -45.84
CA SER A 6 -15.34 -22.43 -44.93
C SER A 6 -16.75 -22.19 -45.49
N ALA A 7 -17.77 -22.26 -44.62
CA ALA A 7 -19.18 -22.18 -44.97
C ALA A 7 -19.89 -21.03 -44.22
N THR A 8 -20.36 -20.04 -44.99
CA THR A 8 -21.78 -19.65 -45.15
C THR A 8 -22.63 -19.15 -43.95
N LEU A 9 -22.86 -17.82 -43.96
CA LEU A 9 -24.13 -17.04 -43.84
C LEU A 9 -25.01 -17.19 -42.57
N LEU A 10 -25.79 -16.21 -42.07
CA LEU A 10 -26.71 -15.26 -42.72
C LEU A 10 -27.17 -14.15 -41.71
N LEU A 11 -27.75 -13.07 -42.23
CA LEU A 11 -28.22 -11.83 -41.59
C LEU A 11 -29.57 -11.91 -40.81
N LEU A 12 -29.75 -10.90 -39.93
CA LEU A 12 -30.98 -10.20 -39.47
C LEU A 12 -31.94 -10.85 -38.43
N SER A 13 -31.98 -10.26 -37.22
CA SER A 13 -33.24 -9.78 -36.59
C SER A 13 -32.96 -8.79 -35.43
N LEU A 14 -33.79 -7.75 -35.38
CA LEU A 14 -33.89 -6.74 -34.34
C LEU A 14 -34.77 -7.22 -33.18
N SER A 15 -34.49 -6.67 -31.99
CA SER A 15 -35.42 -6.35 -30.90
C SER A 15 -35.85 -7.43 -29.89
N GLN A 16 -35.73 -7.02 -28.62
CA GLN A 16 -36.44 -7.46 -27.42
C GLN A 16 -36.16 -8.87 -26.92
N HIS A 17 -35.28 -8.98 -25.91
CA HIS A 17 -35.66 -9.51 -24.59
C HIS A 17 -35.08 -8.56 -23.53
N ALA A 18 -35.89 -7.57 -23.15
CA ALA A 18 -35.80 -7.00 -21.82
C ALA A 18 -36.21 -8.12 -20.85
N VAL A 19 -35.23 -8.69 -20.16
CA VAL A 19 -35.48 -9.29 -18.84
C VAL A 19 -34.98 -8.25 -17.87
N SER A 20 -35.94 -7.50 -17.32
CA SER A 20 -35.78 -6.74 -16.11
C SER A 20 -35.33 -7.67 -14.98
N SER A 21 -34.07 -7.55 -14.58
CA SER A 21 -33.75 -7.67 -13.16
C SER A 21 -33.63 -6.25 -12.64
N PRO A 22 -34.43 -5.82 -11.66
CA PRO A 22 -34.08 -4.64 -10.88
C PRO A 22 -32.97 -5.07 -9.92
N HIS A 23 -31.77 -5.31 -10.45
CA HIS A 23 -30.62 -5.02 -9.62
C HIS A 23 -30.57 -3.50 -9.61
N GLN A 24 -31.10 -2.90 -8.54
CA GLN A 24 -30.45 -1.71 -8.01
C GLN A 24 -28.97 -2.01 -8.07
N ALA A 25 -28.25 -1.32 -8.95
CA ALA A 25 -26.79 -1.33 -8.93
C ALA A 25 -26.42 -0.70 -7.59
N GLY A 26 -26.42 -1.53 -6.55
CA GLY A 26 -25.98 -1.15 -5.23
C GLY A 26 -24.55 -0.67 -5.39
N GLN A 27 -24.28 0.50 -4.83
CA GLN A 27 -22.95 1.05 -4.81
C GLN A 27 -22.00 0.03 -4.18
N ALA A 28 -20.84 -0.15 -4.79
CA ALA A 28 -19.78 -0.97 -4.25
C ALA A 28 -19.17 -0.18 -3.07
N VAL A 29 -19.46 -0.63 -1.85
CA VAL A 29 -19.06 0.03 -0.61
C VAL A 29 -17.67 -0.52 -0.21
N LEU A 30 -16.63 0.32 -0.25
CA LEU A 30 -15.24 -0.08 0.09
C LEU A 30 -15.05 -0.29 1.59
N ALA A 31 -15.84 0.40 2.42
CA ALA A 31 -15.81 0.29 3.87
C ALA A 31 -17.24 0.12 4.39
N PRO A 32 -17.54 -0.90 5.23
CA PRO A 32 -18.90 -1.16 5.69
C PRO A 32 -19.53 0.10 6.30
N PRO A 33 -20.83 0.36 6.04
CA PRO A 33 -21.51 1.53 6.57
C PRO A 33 -21.37 1.55 8.09
N ALA A 34 -21.07 2.71 8.67
CA ALA A 34 -20.85 2.80 10.10
C ALA A 34 -22.20 2.65 10.83
N THR A 35 -22.32 1.59 11.63
CA THR A 35 -23.54 1.27 12.39
C THR A 35 -23.56 2.00 13.74
N GLU A 36 -24.74 2.13 14.35
CA GLU A 36 -24.85 2.61 15.74
C GLU A 36 -24.00 1.76 16.71
N GLU A 37 -23.86 0.46 16.44
CA GLU A 37 -22.97 -0.43 17.19
C GLU A 37 -21.50 -0.02 17.08
N ALA A 38 -21.02 0.37 15.88
CA ALA A 38 -19.66 0.84 15.66
C ALA A 38 -19.34 2.11 16.46
N ILE A 39 -20.32 3.02 16.62
CA ILE A 39 -20.17 4.23 17.46
C ILE A 39 -20.07 3.86 18.94
N SER A 40 -20.89 2.92 19.40
CA SER A 40 -20.95 2.54 20.82
C SER A 40 -19.72 1.75 21.29
N THR A 41 -19.05 1.06 20.36
CA THR A 41 -17.91 0.17 20.61
C THR A 41 -16.58 0.73 20.15
N PHE A 42 -16.56 1.96 19.60
CA PHE A 42 -15.33 2.61 19.16
C PHE A 42 -14.35 2.76 20.35
N PRO A 43 -13.11 2.24 20.23
CA PRO A 43 -12.19 2.25 21.35
C PRO A 43 -11.57 3.63 21.53
N THR A 44 -11.08 3.88 22.73
CA THR A 44 -10.48 5.17 23.13
C THR A 44 -9.06 5.36 22.59
N ALA A 45 -8.42 4.30 22.09
CA ALA A 45 -7.10 4.34 21.48
C ALA A 45 -6.94 3.29 20.38
N HIS A 46 -6.14 3.63 19.36
CA HIS A 46 -5.68 2.74 18.30
C HIS A 46 -4.20 2.98 18.02
N GLY A 47 -3.34 2.02 18.37
CA GLY A 47 -1.89 2.20 18.29
C GLY A 47 -1.44 3.40 19.15
N ASN A 48 -0.77 4.38 18.52
CA ASN A 48 -0.34 5.61 19.18
C ASN A 48 -1.41 6.73 19.18
N HIS A 49 -2.57 6.51 18.56
CA HIS A 49 -3.61 7.50 18.41
C HIS A 49 -4.62 7.41 19.56
N VAL A 50 -4.72 8.45 20.36
CA VAL A 50 -5.69 8.56 21.47
C VAL A 50 -6.87 9.42 21.01
N VAL A 51 -8.08 8.90 21.12
CA VAL A 51 -9.31 9.62 20.75
C VAL A 51 -9.74 10.50 21.93
N ASP A 52 -10.01 11.77 21.66
CA ASP A 52 -10.52 12.68 22.69
C ASP A 52 -11.91 12.23 23.15
N ASP A 53 -12.12 12.14 24.47
CA ASP A 53 -13.39 11.71 25.07
C ASP A 53 -14.58 12.57 24.62
N SER A 54 -14.37 13.84 24.29
CA SER A 54 -15.40 14.74 23.77
C SER A 54 -15.93 14.29 22.41
N ILE A 55 -15.07 13.73 21.55
CA ILE A 55 -15.46 13.21 20.23
C ILE A 55 -16.38 12.01 20.40
N LEU A 56 -16.01 11.07 21.28
CA LEU A 56 -16.82 9.91 21.59
C LEU A 56 -18.14 10.29 22.26
N ALA A 57 -18.13 11.29 23.14
CA ALA A 57 -19.34 11.82 23.77
C ALA A 57 -20.29 12.45 22.75
N ALA A 58 -19.77 13.24 21.80
CA ALA A 58 -20.56 13.84 20.73
C ALA A 58 -21.18 12.79 19.80
N LEU A 59 -20.40 11.78 19.39
CA LEU A 59 -20.90 10.67 18.56
C LEU A 59 -21.98 9.85 19.26
N LYS A 60 -21.92 9.72 20.59
CA LYS A 60 -22.98 9.06 21.38
C LYS A 60 -24.22 9.93 21.53
N ALA A 61 -24.05 11.25 21.62
CA ALA A 61 -25.15 12.20 21.81
C ALA A 61 -25.90 12.51 20.51
N HIS A 62 -25.23 12.41 19.36
CA HIS A 62 -25.75 12.82 18.06
C HIS A 62 -25.60 11.69 17.03
N SER A 63 -26.73 11.17 16.54
CA SER A 63 -26.74 10.14 15.49
C SER A 63 -26.34 10.70 14.11
N ASP A 64 -26.64 11.97 13.86
CA ASP A 64 -26.22 12.68 12.65
C ASP A 64 -24.77 13.17 12.78
N PRO A 65 -23.86 12.82 11.84
CA PRO A 65 -22.46 13.25 11.91
C PRO A 65 -22.28 14.77 11.80
N VAL A 66 -23.19 15.49 11.15
CA VAL A 66 -23.14 16.95 11.04
C VAL A 66 -23.45 17.60 12.39
N ASP A 67 -24.49 17.10 13.08
CA ASP A 67 -24.84 17.60 14.41
C ASP A 67 -23.73 17.32 15.43
N ALA A 68 -23.12 16.13 15.37
CA ALA A 68 -21.96 15.78 16.18
C ALA A 68 -20.79 16.75 15.93
N LEU A 69 -20.46 17.02 14.65
CA LEU A 69 -19.37 17.94 14.31
C LEU A 69 -19.67 19.38 14.75
N ILE A 70 -20.89 19.88 14.53
CA ILE A 70 -21.29 21.22 14.97
C ILE A 70 -21.25 21.34 16.51
N SER A 71 -21.57 20.28 17.26
CA SER A 71 -21.48 20.30 18.73
C SER A 71 -20.04 20.46 19.24
N LEU A 72 -19.06 19.98 18.47
CA LEU A 72 -17.63 20.06 18.80
C LEU A 72 -16.99 21.33 18.25
N GLN A 73 -17.40 21.73 17.04
CA GLN A 73 -16.87 22.86 16.27
C GLN A 73 -18.02 23.72 15.72
N PRO A 74 -18.69 24.53 16.56
CA PRO A 74 -19.85 25.32 16.16
C PRO A 74 -19.58 26.31 15.02
N GLU A 75 -18.33 26.75 14.87
CA GLU A 75 -17.86 27.62 13.80
C GLU A 75 -18.01 27.01 12.40
N LEU A 76 -18.07 25.68 12.27
CA LEU A 76 -18.24 25.00 10.99
C LEU A 76 -19.69 24.96 10.50
N ALA A 77 -20.66 25.44 11.29
CA ALA A 77 -22.08 25.32 10.95
C ALA A 77 -22.45 25.99 9.61
N GLU A 78 -21.88 27.16 9.32
CA GLU A 78 -22.12 27.86 8.05
C GLU A 78 -21.49 27.10 6.88
N GLN A 79 -20.23 26.66 7.02
CA GLN A 79 -19.53 25.88 6.01
C GLN A 79 -20.25 24.56 5.70
N LEU A 80 -20.69 23.84 6.73
CA LEU A 80 -21.41 22.56 6.59
C LEU A 80 -22.79 22.74 5.93
N ALA A 81 -23.39 23.92 6.02
CA ALA A 81 -24.65 24.25 5.36
C ALA A 81 -24.47 24.72 3.90
N GLU A 82 -23.23 24.97 3.44
CA GLU A 82 -22.97 25.44 2.08
C GLU A 82 -23.47 24.43 1.04
N ARG A 83 -24.07 24.95 -0.03
CA ARG A 83 -24.61 24.14 -1.12
C ARG A 83 -23.48 23.60 -1.98
N ARG A 84 -23.51 22.28 -2.20
CA ARG A 84 -22.58 21.57 -3.07
C ARG A 84 -23.34 20.74 -4.10
N LEU A 85 -22.86 20.71 -5.34
CA LEU A 85 -23.37 19.85 -6.38
C LEU A 85 -22.59 18.53 -6.34
N ILE A 86 -23.21 17.51 -5.74
CA ILE A 86 -22.59 16.22 -5.46
C ILE A 86 -23.11 15.18 -6.43
N HIS A 87 -22.19 14.48 -7.10
CA HIS A 87 -22.51 13.30 -7.90
C HIS A 87 -22.16 12.05 -7.10
N VAL A 88 -23.17 11.44 -6.48
CA VAL A 88 -23.03 10.14 -5.80
C VAL A 88 -22.81 9.05 -6.85
N PHE A 89 -21.79 8.22 -6.66
CA PHE A 89 -21.45 7.20 -7.66
C PHE A 89 -22.54 6.13 -7.79
N GLY A 90 -22.79 5.69 -9.02
CA GLY A 90 -23.93 4.85 -9.38
C GLY A 90 -25.25 5.61 -9.60
N GLU A 91 -25.36 6.90 -9.24
CA GLU A 91 -26.52 7.72 -9.58
C GLU A 91 -26.40 8.34 -10.98
N ALA A 92 -27.55 8.56 -11.62
CA ALA A 92 -27.59 9.07 -13.00
C ALA A 92 -27.21 10.56 -13.13
N GLU A 93 -27.52 11.36 -12.11
CA GLU A 93 -27.34 12.81 -12.14
C GLU A 93 -26.79 13.32 -10.81
N ALA A 94 -26.04 14.42 -10.86
CA ALA A 94 -25.59 15.13 -9.67
C ALA A 94 -26.77 15.85 -8.99
N LYS A 95 -26.73 15.91 -7.67
CA LYS A 95 -27.77 16.54 -6.83
C LYS A 95 -27.15 17.64 -5.99
N TRP A 96 -27.88 18.73 -5.86
CA TRP A 96 -27.49 19.76 -4.91
C TRP A 96 -27.78 19.30 -3.49
N MET A 97 -26.71 19.12 -2.71
CA MET A 97 -26.68 18.72 -1.31
C MET A 97 -25.95 19.81 -0.49
N THR A 98 -25.67 19.56 0.77
CA THR A 98 -24.84 20.41 1.64
C THR A 98 -23.44 19.82 1.80
N GLU A 99 -22.45 20.62 2.18
CA GLU A 99 -21.12 20.11 2.55
C GLU A 99 -21.23 19.05 3.68
N GLY A 100 -22.12 19.27 4.66
CA GLY A 100 -22.41 18.30 5.71
C GLY A 100 -23.03 16.99 5.21
N ASP A 101 -23.78 17.01 4.10
CA ASP A 101 -24.31 15.77 3.50
C ASP A 101 -23.20 14.84 3.01
N LYS A 102 -22.01 15.35 2.67
CA LYS A 102 -20.85 14.50 2.36
C LYS A 102 -20.48 13.60 3.54
N LEU A 103 -20.55 14.11 4.77
CA LEU A 103 -20.29 13.31 5.97
C LEU A 103 -21.34 12.21 6.14
N ARG A 104 -22.61 12.50 5.81
CA ARG A 104 -23.69 11.50 5.83
C ARG A 104 -23.46 10.42 4.77
N LEU A 105 -23.09 10.81 3.54
CA LEU A 105 -22.76 9.88 2.45
C LEU A 105 -21.60 8.95 2.83
N ARG A 106 -20.50 9.49 3.40
CA ARG A 106 -19.37 8.67 3.87
C ARG A 106 -19.78 7.68 4.95
N ARG A 107 -20.60 8.10 5.91
CA ARG A 107 -21.14 7.20 6.95
C ARG A 107 -21.99 6.08 6.38
N GLU A 108 -22.67 6.32 5.25
CA GLU A 108 -23.41 5.31 4.47
C GLU A 108 -22.52 4.45 3.58
N GLY A 109 -21.20 4.65 3.58
CA GLY A 109 -20.25 3.94 2.70
C GLY A 109 -20.32 4.40 1.24
N LYS A 110 -20.95 5.54 0.96
CA LYS A 110 -21.15 6.06 -0.39
C LYS A 110 -20.00 6.99 -0.78
N LYS A 111 -19.25 6.58 -1.80
CA LYS A 111 -18.33 7.43 -2.55
C LYS A 111 -19.10 8.41 -3.46
N PHE A 112 -18.53 9.58 -3.68
CA PHE A 112 -19.11 10.65 -4.50
C PHE A 112 -18.01 11.53 -5.06
N ARG A 113 -18.36 12.34 -6.06
CA ARG A 113 -17.55 13.47 -6.51
C ARG A 113 -18.28 14.76 -6.20
N ASP A 114 -17.53 15.75 -5.72
CA ASP A 114 -18.04 17.11 -5.64
C ASP A 114 -17.63 17.88 -6.90
N ILE A 115 -18.62 18.27 -7.70
CA ILE A 115 -18.42 18.98 -8.97
C ILE A 115 -18.81 20.47 -8.87
N THR A 116 -19.06 20.99 -7.66
CA THR A 116 -19.59 22.33 -7.41
C THR A 116 -18.81 23.42 -8.13
N ASP A 117 -17.49 23.36 -8.04
CA ASP A 117 -16.58 24.37 -8.59
C ASP A 117 -16.12 24.07 -10.01
N HIS A 118 -16.43 22.87 -10.53
CA HIS A 118 -15.95 22.39 -11.84
C HIS A 118 -17.09 21.97 -12.76
N GLN A 119 -18.30 22.52 -12.58
CA GLN A 119 -19.48 22.12 -13.35
C GLN A 119 -19.25 22.14 -14.86
N GLU A 120 -18.50 23.11 -15.38
CA GLU A 120 -18.16 23.22 -16.81
C GLU A 120 -17.33 22.02 -17.32
N LEU A 121 -16.46 21.46 -16.48
CA LEU A 121 -15.73 20.22 -16.76
C LEU A 121 -16.68 19.05 -16.98
N TYR A 122 -17.87 19.10 -16.37
CA TYR A 122 -18.88 18.04 -16.37
C TYR A 122 -20.13 18.31 -17.22
N ALA A 123 -20.43 19.57 -17.55
CA ALA A 123 -21.65 20.02 -18.22
C ALA A 123 -21.70 19.61 -19.70
N ASP A 124 -20.54 19.50 -20.34
CA ASP A 124 -20.46 19.10 -21.73
C ASP A 124 -20.23 17.58 -21.85
N SER A 125 -21.02 16.94 -22.72
CA SER A 125 -20.62 15.74 -23.44
C SER A 125 -19.55 16.12 -24.47
N VAL A 126 -18.45 16.73 -24.04
CA VAL A 126 -17.45 17.19 -24.99
C VAL A 126 -16.83 15.95 -25.63
N ASN A 127 -17.18 15.75 -26.91
CA ASN A 127 -16.26 15.33 -27.95
C ASN A 127 -15.06 16.31 -28.07
N ALA A 128 -14.53 16.82 -26.95
CA ALA A 128 -13.21 17.42 -26.92
C ALA A 128 -12.30 16.27 -27.33
N GLN A 129 -11.44 16.52 -28.31
CA GLN A 129 -10.41 15.57 -28.70
C GLN A 129 -9.72 15.10 -27.42
N ALA A 130 -10.04 13.88 -26.97
CA ALA A 130 -9.28 13.27 -25.89
C ALA A 130 -7.82 13.38 -26.32
N GLY A 131 -7.00 13.98 -25.46
CA GLY A 131 -5.58 14.11 -25.66
C GLY A 131 -5.05 12.75 -26.09
N LYS A 132 -4.28 12.73 -27.16
CA LYS A 132 -3.80 11.46 -27.70
C LYS A 132 -2.76 10.90 -26.75
N ALA A 133 -3.04 9.71 -26.18
CA ALA A 133 -2.07 8.99 -25.36
C ALA A 133 -0.72 8.87 -26.08
N ASN A 134 0.35 9.20 -25.37
CA ASN A 134 1.72 9.04 -25.84
C ASN A 134 2.20 7.61 -25.50
N LEU A 135 2.28 6.76 -26.52
CA LEU A 135 2.54 5.32 -26.37
C LEU A 135 3.87 4.94 -27.02
N PRO A 136 5.02 5.31 -26.44
CA PRO A 136 6.33 5.01 -27.02
C PRO A 136 6.62 3.49 -26.97
N LYS A 137 7.48 3.01 -27.86
CA LYS A 137 7.94 1.61 -27.79
C LYS A 137 8.74 1.38 -26.51
N LEU A 138 8.54 0.22 -25.89
CA LEU A 138 9.31 -0.23 -24.72
C LEU A 138 10.73 -0.63 -25.15
N SER A 139 11.65 0.34 -25.22
CA SER A 139 13.01 0.14 -25.74
C SER A 139 14.12 0.59 -24.79
N HIS A 140 13.80 0.93 -23.54
CA HIS A 140 14.71 1.56 -22.59
C HIS A 140 15.20 0.62 -21.48
N GLN A 141 15.19 -0.70 -21.71
CA GLN A 141 15.53 -1.71 -20.69
C GLN A 141 16.90 -1.49 -20.06
N ARG A 142 17.89 -1.06 -20.85
CA ARG A 142 19.25 -0.75 -20.36
C ARG A 142 19.33 0.48 -19.45
N LEU A 143 18.33 1.37 -19.52
CA LEU A 143 18.26 2.56 -18.67
C LEU A 143 17.40 2.30 -17.43
N VAL A 144 16.31 1.54 -17.58
CA VAL A 144 15.33 1.29 -16.51
C VAL A 144 15.80 0.20 -15.55
N LYS A 145 16.22 -0.97 -16.03
CA LYS A 145 16.58 -2.11 -15.16
C LYS A 145 17.67 -1.79 -14.11
N PRO A 146 18.70 -0.98 -14.40
CA PRO A 146 19.69 -0.59 -13.38
C PRO A 146 19.14 0.32 -12.26
N LEU A 147 17.91 0.81 -12.37
CA LEU A 147 17.26 1.61 -11.33
C LEU A 147 16.59 0.75 -10.27
N PHE A 148 16.15 -0.48 -10.58
CA PHE A 148 15.42 -1.33 -9.62
C PHE A 148 16.20 -1.62 -8.34
N PRO A 149 17.49 -2.01 -8.39
CA PRO A 149 18.26 -2.23 -7.16
C PRO A 149 18.51 -0.98 -6.32
N LYS A 150 18.12 0.20 -6.81
CA LYS A 150 18.21 1.47 -6.06
C LYS A 150 16.94 1.77 -5.28
N VAL A 151 15.83 1.07 -5.54
CA VAL A 151 14.61 1.13 -4.73
C VAL A 151 14.94 0.62 -3.32
N SER A 152 14.44 1.31 -2.30
CA SER A 152 14.66 0.98 -0.90
C SER A 152 13.32 0.79 -0.19
N THR A 153 12.90 -0.47 -0.10
CA THR A 153 11.73 -0.89 0.70
C THR A 153 11.84 -0.46 2.15
N LYS A 154 13.04 -0.49 2.75
CA LYS A 154 13.28 0.07 4.09
C LYS A 154 12.90 1.56 4.16
N ARG A 155 13.34 2.38 3.20
CA ARG A 155 12.97 3.80 3.18
C ARG A 155 11.47 3.96 2.99
N MET A 156 10.86 3.19 2.09
CA MET A 156 9.41 3.21 1.89
C MET A 156 8.68 2.93 3.21
N HIS A 157 9.05 1.87 3.91
CA HIS A 157 8.52 1.54 5.23
C HIS A 157 8.75 2.67 6.25
N ASP A 158 9.95 3.25 6.34
CA ASP A 158 10.24 4.36 7.26
C ASP A 158 9.38 5.61 6.97
N VAL A 159 9.16 5.93 5.68
CA VAL A 159 8.30 7.04 5.25
C VAL A 159 6.85 6.73 5.57
N LEU A 160 6.36 5.53 5.25
CA LEU A 160 4.98 5.13 5.52
C LEU A 160 4.69 5.14 7.02
N LYS A 161 5.64 4.66 7.83
CA LYS A 161 5.55 4.70 9.30
C LYS A 161 5.41 6.12 9.83
N HIS A 162 6.07 7.09 9.22
CA HIS A 162 5.88 8.49 9.60
C HIS A 162 4.53 9.03 9.12
N LEU A 163 4.15 8.74 7.87
CA LEU A 163 2.91 9.20 7.27
C LEU A 163 1.66 8.68 8.00
N THR A 164 1.72 7.47 8.54
CA THR A 164 0.67 6.83 9.36
C THR A 164 0.71 7.24 10.84
N SER A 165 1.77 7.96 11.25
CA SER A 165 1.87 8.53 12.61
C SER A 165 1.12 9.85 12.77
N PHE A 166 0.69 10.50 11.69
CA PHE A 166 -0.31 11.56 11.75
C PHE A 166 -1.63 10.98 12.23
N TYR A 167 -2.34 11.74 13.09
CA TYR A 167 -3.62 11.29 13.65
C TYR A 167 -4.62 10.93 12.55
N ASN A 168 -4.74 11.82 11.57
CA ASN A 168 -5.28 11.59 10.25
C ASN A 168 -4.65 12.63 9.31
N ARG A 169 -4.82 12.46 8.00
CA ARG A 169 -4.38 13.43 6.99
C ARG A 169 -5.57 14.13 6.34
N TYR A 170 -6.61 14.41 7.13
CA TYR A 170 -7.86 14.97 6.63
C TYR A 170 -7.64 16.37 6.04
N PHE A 171 -8.01 16.54 4.77
CA PHE A 171 -7.66 17.73 3.97
C PHE A 171 -8.12 19.08 4.55
N ALA A 172 -9.22 19.07 5.33
CA ALA A 172 -9.78 20.27 5.95
C ALA A 172 -9.27 20.51 7.38
N GLY A 173 -8.46 19.60 7.93
CA GLY A 173 -7.92 19.66 9.28
C GLY A 173 -6.46 20.10 9.33
N PRO A 174 -5.97 20.53 10.52
CA PRO A 174 -4.59 20.97 10.71
C PRO A 174 -3.57 19.85 10.45
N THR A 175 -3.88 18.60 10.83
CA THR A 175 -2.97 17.47 10.62
C THR A 175 -2.80 17.12 9.15
N GLY A 176 -3.82 17.35 8.31
CA GLY A 176 -3.71 17.22 6.86
C GLY A 176 -2.82 18.31 6.24
N GLU A 177 -2.90 19.55 6.73
CA GLU A 177 -1.97 20.61 6.33
C GLU A 177 -0.54 20.26 6.74
N GLU A 178 -0.32 19.88 8.00
CA GLU A 178 0.99 19.45 8.52
C GLU A 178 1.58 18.28 7.73
N SER A 179 0.76 17.28 7.37
CA SER A 179 1.22 16.14 6.57
C SER A 179 1.67 16.57 5.17
N SER A 180 0.99 17.53 4.55
CA SER A 180 1.40 18.07 3.24
C SER A 180 2.67 18.90 3.30
N VAL A 181 2.89 19.64 4.39
CA VAL A 181 4.15 20.34 4.61
C VAL A 181 5.28 19.34 4.78
N TRP A 182 5.07 18.31 5.61
CA TRP A 182 6.07 17.26 5.82
C TRP A 182 6.44 16.52 4.53
N LEU A 183 5.45 16.12 3.73
CA LEU A 183 5.66 15.40 2.47
C LEU A 183 6.40 16.28 1.46
N HIS A 184 6.05 17.56 1.36
CA HIS A 184 6.79 18.52 0.54
C HIS A 184 8.26 18.61 0.97
N ASP A 185 8.54 18.65 2.27
CA ASP A 185 9.91 18.70 2.78
C ASP A 185 10.69 17.41 2.48
N GLN A 186 10.04 16.24 2.45
CA GLN A 186 10.67 15.01 1.97
C GLN A 186 11.09 15.14 0.50
N VAL A 187 10.21 15.67 -0.36
CA VAL A 187 10.50 15.90 -1.78
C VAL A 187 11.62 16.93 -1.95
N ALA A 188 11.59 18.02 -1.19
CA ALA A 188 12.61 19.06 -1.19
C ALA A 188 13.99 18.50 -0.78
N SER A 189 14.04 17.64 0.25
CA SER A 189 15.27 16.98 0.69
C SER A 189 15.85 16.09 -0.41
N ILE A 190 15.00 15.33 -1.10
CA ILE A 190 15.40 14.48 -2.24
C ILE A 190 16.01 15.34 -3.36
N ILE A 191 15.37 16.48 -3.69
CA ILE A 191 15.87 17.41 -4.71
C ILE A 191 17.22 18.00 -4.31
N ALA A 192 17.39 18.39 -3.04
CA ALA A 192 18.64 18.96 -2.53
C ALA A 192 19.83 18.00 -2.64
N GLU A 193 19.58 16.69 -2.57
CA GLU A 193 20.59 15.63 -2.72
C GLU A 193 20.83 15.21 -4.17
N ALA A 194 19.98 15.65 -5.11
CA ALA A 194 20.10 15.30 -6.51
C ALA A 194 21.36 15.93 -7.16
N PRO A 195 21.96 15.29 -8.18
CA PRO A 195 23.03 15.92 -8.94
C PRO A 195 22.61 17.28 -9.51
N TYR A 196 23.50 18.27 -9.50
CA TYR A 196 23.21 19.65 -9.94
C TYR A 196 22.62 19.78 -11.37
N HIS A 197 22.86 18.79 -12.24
CA HIS A 197 22.33 18.76 -13.60
C HIS A 197 20.91 18.19 -13.71
N THR A 198 20.35 17.66 -12.62
CA THR A 198 18.97 17.21 -12.54
C THR A 198 18.08 18.43 -12.30
N HIS A 199 17.41 18.90 -13.34
CA HIS A 199 16.54 20.08 -13.25
C HIS A 199 15.17 19.68 -12.72
N ILE A 200 14.92 19.96 -11.43
CA ILE A 200 13.65 19.68 -10.76
C ILE A 200 13.09 20.96 -10.16
N SER A 201 11.81 21.27 -10.41
CA SER A 201 11.04 22.27 -9.67
C SER A 201 10.07 21.60 -8.71
N LEU A 202 9.77 22.28 -7.60
CA LEU A 202 8.81 21.84 -6.59
C LEU A 202 7.87 23.00 -6.29
N GLU A 203 6.57 22.75 -6.31
CA GLU A 203 5.54 23.73 -6.02
C GLU A 203 4.41 23.14 -5.16
N TYR A 204 3.85 24.00 -4.31
CA TYR A 204 2.52 23.77 -3.76
C TYR A 204 1.47 24.24 -4.76
N PHE A 205 0.45 23.42 -4.96
CA PHE A 205 -0.80 23.86 -5.57
C PHE A 205 -1.82 24.09 -4.45
N THR A 206 -2.18 25.36 -4.23
CA THR A 206 -3.06 25.77 -3.14
C THR A 206 -4.53 25.63 -3.52
N HIS A 207 -5.34 25.14 -2.58
CA HIS A 207 -6.78 24.95 -2.76
C HIS A 207 -7.59 25.90 -1.86
N ARG A 208 -8.92 25.78 -1.87
CA ARG A 208 -9.81 26.50 -0.94
C ARG A 208 -9.79 25.94 0.48
N PHE A 209 -9.16 24.78 0.68
CA PHE A 209 -8.96 24.12 1.95
C PHE A 209 -7.47 24.11 2.34
N PRO A 210 -7.13 23.89 3.63
CA PRO A 210 -5.77 24.05 4.15
C PRO A 210 -4.72 23.16 3.48
N GLN A 211 -5.02 21.87 3.27
CA GLN A 211 -4.06 20.95 2.66
C GLN A 211 -3.78 21.31 1.20
N SER A 212 -2.50 21.48 0.84
CA SER A 212 -2.08 21.77 -0.54
C SER A 212 -1.67 20.50 -1.27
N SER A 213 -1.96 20.40 -2.56
CA SER A 213 -1.34 19.37 -3.40
C SER A 213 0.13 19.72 -3.68
N ILE A 214 0.97 18.72 -3.91
CA ILE A 214 2.41 18.89 -4.17
C ILE A 214 2.71 18.47 -5.61
N ILE A 215 3.44 19.30 -6.36
CA ILE A 215 3.85 19.02 -7.72
C ILE A 215 5.38 19.12 -7.82
N ALA A 216 6.03 18.01 -8.10
CA ALA A 216 7.46 17.95 -8.40
C ALA A 216 7.68 17.64 -9.88
N ARG A 217 8.52 18.42 -10.56
CA ARG A 217 8.61 18.40 -12.02
C ARG A 217 10.04 18.29 -12.52
N PHE A 218 10.34 17.21 -13.22
CA PHE A 218 11.57 17.05 -14.00
C PHE A 218 11.47 17.81 -15.32
N GLU A 219 12.44 18.67 -15.59
CA GLU A 219 12.51 19.46 -16.81
C GLU A 219 13.48 18.84 -17.83
N PRO A 220 13.12 18.79 -19.12
CA PRO A 220 14.08 18.43 -20.16
C PRO A 220 15.17 19.49 -20.26
N LYS A 221 16.37 19.08 -20.68
CA LYS A 221 17.51 20.00 -20.88
C LYS A 221 17.20 21.15 -21.84
N VAL A 222 16.34 20.90 -22.84
CA VAL A 222 15.84 21.91 -23.77
C VAL A 222 14.33 21.76 -23.81
N ARG A 223 13.61 22.83 -23.47
CA ARG A 223 12.14 22.83 -23.51
C ARG A 223 11.65 22.71 -24.95
N ASN A 224 10.76 21.75 -25.17
CA ASN A 224 10.03 21.57 -26.41
C ASN A 224 8.54 21.44 -26.08
N PHE A 225 7.77 22.49 -26.36
CA PHE A 225 6.34 22.54 -26.06
C PHE A 225 5.48 21.58 -26.92
N SER A 226 6.06 20.98 -27.97
CA SER A 226 5.40 19.92 -28.74
C SER A 226 5.45 18.56 -28.06
N ASN A 227 6.38 18.37 -27.10
CA ASN A 227 6.48 17.12 -26.36
C ASN A 227 5.39 17.07 -25.27
N PRO A 228 4.70 15.94 -25.10
CA PRO A 228 3.67 15.81 -24.09
C PRO A 228 4.25 15.72 -22.68
N LEU A 229 3.49 16.20 -21.71
CA LEU A 229 3.72 16.00 -20.28
C LEU A 229 3.28 14.59 -19.87
N THR A 230 4.11 13.95 -19.04
CA THR A 230 3.77 12.71 -18.31
C THR A 230 3.56 13.04 -16.83
N ILE A 231 2.48 12.53 -16.24
CA ILE A 231 2.13 12.73 -14.83
C ILE A 231 2.08 11.35 -14.15
N ILE A 232 2.67 11.27 -12.97
CA ILE A 232 2.55 10.16 -12.02
C ILE A 232 1.87 10.73 -10.77
N GLY A 233 0.78 10.12 -10.33
CA GLY A 233 -0.07 10.61 -9.26
C GLY A 233 -0.36 9.58 -8.17
N ALA A 234 -0.60 10.08 -6.97
CA ALA A 234 -1.12 9.41 -5.78
C ALA A 234 -1.81 10.49 -4.93
N HIS A 235 -2.72 10.13 -4.02
CA HIS A 235 -3.28 11.11 -3.07
C HIS A 235 -2.62 11.01 -1.70
N GLN A 236 -2.55 12.14 -0.99
CA GLN A 236 -1.84 12.22 0.29
C GLN A 236 -2.78 12.32 1.49
N ASP A 237 -4.06 12.59 1.29
CA ASP A 237 -5.01 12.66 2.37
C ASP A 237 -5.37 11.27 2.93
N SER A 238 -6.08 11.29 4.06
CA SER A 238 -6.77 10.12 4.59
C SER A 238 -8.03 10.60 5.31
N ALA A 239 -9.06 9.77 5.31
CA ALA A 239 -10.32 10.10 5.96
C ALA A 239 -10.85 8.95 6.78
N ASN A 240 -11.49 9.27 7.90
CA ASN A 240 -12.29 8.31 8.64
C ASN A 240 -13.77 8.48 8.25
N TYR A 241 -14.37 7.46 7.66
CA TYR A 241 -15.74 7.55 7.14
C TYR A 241 -16.81 7.53 8.23
N LEU A 242 -16.47 7.05 9.43
CA LEU A 242 -17.37 7.18 10.57
C LEU A 242 -17.47 8.65 11.02
N PHE A 243 -16.34 9.35 11.15
CA PHE A 243 -16.31 10.75 11.57
C PHE A 243 -14.94 11.41 11.30
N PRO A 244 -14.88 12.62 10.74
CA PRO A 244 -13.63 13.24 10.27
C PRO A 244 -12.61 13.57 11.39
N LEU A 245 -13.06 13.67 12.64
CA LEU A 245 -12.18 13.90 13.78
C LEU A 245 -11.66 12.62 14.43
N LEU A 246 -11.91 11.44 13.83
CA LEU A 246 -11.35 10.18 14.31
C LEU A 246 -9.99 9.89 13.63
N PRO A 247 -9.19 8.96 14.18
CA PRO A 247 -7.95 8.57 13.55
C PRO A 247 -8.20 7.93 12.19
N ALA A 248 -7.32 8.21 11.24
CA ALA A 248 -7.28 7.57 9.91
C ALA A 248 -5.82 7.44 9.51
N PRO A 249 -5.12 6.38 9.96
CA PRO A 249 -3.70 6.24 9.67
C PRO A 249 -3.43 6.13 8.16
N GLY A 250 -4.35 5.56 7.38
CA GLY A 250 -4.33 5.61 5.92
C GLY A 250 -3.04 5.01 5.35
N ALA A 251 -2.71 3.79 5.76
CA ALA A 251 -1.46 3.13 5.41
C ALA A 251 -1.51 2.60 3.99
N ASP A 252 -2.58 1.90 3.63
CA ASP A 252 -2.80 1.49 2.25
C ASP A 252 -3.44 2.60 1.43
N ASP A 253 -4.49 3.24 1.94
CA ASP A 253 -5.27 4.32 1.27
C ASP A 253 -4.95 5.73 1.83
N ASP A 254 -4.16 6.55 1.13
CA ASP A 254 -3.22 6.19 0.06
C ASP A 254 -1.78 6.46 0.49
N GLY A 255 -1.47 6.05 1.72
CA GLY A 255 -0.09 6.08 2.21
C GLY A 255 0.84 5.27 1.30
N SER A 256 0.37 4.13 0.81
CA SER A 256 1.14 3.21 -0.01
C SER A 256 1.49 3.79 -1.38
N GLY A 257 0.52 4.34 -2.12
CA GLY A 257 0.73 4.97 -3.43
C GLY A 257 1.61 6.21 -3.30
N SER A 258 1.32 7.07 -2.31
CA SER A 258 2.15 8.24 -1.99
C SER A 258 3.62 7.90 -1.77
N VAL A 259 3.90 6.83 -1.03
CA VAL A 259 5.26 6.35 -0.73
C VAL A 259 5.90 5.71 -1.96
N SER A 260 5.15 4.93 -2.73
CA SER A 260 5.60 4.30 -3.97
C SER A 260 6.10 5.33 -4.98
N ILE A 261 5.33 6.38 -5.23
CA ILE A 261 5.73 7.43 -6.17
C ILE A 261 6.86 8.32 -5.61
N LEU A 262 6.95 8.49 -4.29
CA LEU A 262 8.06 9.21 -3.64
C LEU A 262 9.40 8.48 -3.79
N GLU A 263 9.39 7.16 -3.66
CA GLU A 263 10.61 6.36 -3.85
C GLU A 263 11.02 6.31 -5.33
N ALA A 264 10.06 6.19 -6.25
CA ALA A 264 10.33 6.34 -7.68
C ALA A 264 10.93 7.72 -8.01
N PHE A 265 10.36 8.79 -7.45
CA PHE A 265 10.89 10.15 -7.58
C PHE A 265 12.33 10.25 -7.07
N ARG A 266 12.63 9.71 -5.89
CA ARG A 266 13.98 9.69 -5.31
C ARG A 266 14.97 8.98 -6.20
N VAL A 267 14.64 7.78 -6.67
CA VAL A 267 15.52 6.97 -7.52
C VAL A 267 15.86 7.72 -8.81
N LEU A 268 14.88 8.38 -9.44
CA LEU A 268 15.11 9.20 -10.63
C LEU A 268 15.96 10.44 -10.33
N ALA A 269 15.63 11.19 -9.29
CA ALA A 269 16.33 12.40 -8.88
C ALA A 269 17.81 12.13 -8.60
N HIS A 270 18.09 11.15 -7.73
CA HIS A 270 19.45 10.76 -7.34
C HIS A 270 20.23 10.10 -8.50
N SER A 271 19.54 9.56 -9.51
CA SER A 271 20.18 8.97 -10.69
C SER A 271 20.51 9.98 -11.79
N GLY A 272 20.24 11.27 -11.61
CA GLY A 272 20.55 12.28 -12.63
C GLY A 272 19.54 12.29 -13.79
N PHE A 273 18.29 11.90 -13.55
CA PHE A 273 17.30 11.77 -14.61
C PHE A 273 17.02 13.11 -15.30
N ILE A 274 17.18 13.13 -16.63
CA ILE A 274 16.78 14.24 -17.50
C ILE A 274 15.85 13.67 -18.56
N PRO A 275 14.57 14.06 -18.57
CA PRO A 275 13.63 13.52 -19.54
C PRO A 275 13.91 14.09 -20.94
N LYS A 276 13.70 13.26 -21.98
CA LYS A 276 13.97 13.62 -23.39
C LYS A 276 12.71 13.91 -24.18
N GLU A 277 11.63 13.21 -23.88
CA GLU A 277 10.39 13.19 -24.65
C GLU A 277 9.29 14.04 -24.02
N GLY A 278 9.66 15.01 -23.19
CA GLY A 278 8.73 15.89 -22.47
C GLY A 278 9.09 16.03 -20.99
N PRO A 279 8.43 16.92 -20.26
CA PRO A 279 8.54 16.99 -18.81
C PRO A 279 7.85 15.79 -18.13
N VAL A 280 8.27 15.49 -16.90
CA VAL A 280 7.63 14.49 -16.03
C VAL A 280 7.25 15.15 -14.72
N GLU A 281 5.98 15.06 -14.32
CA GLU A 281 5.47 15.57 -13.04
C GLU A 281 5.09 14.40 -12.12
N PHE A 282 5.39 14.56 -10.83
CA PHE A 282 4.94 13.72 -9.73
C PHE A 282 4.00 14.54 -8.87
N HIS A 283 2.78 14.05 -8.68
CA HIS A 283 1.71 14.73 -7.97
C HIS A 283 1.32 13.96 -6.72
N TRP A 284 1.17 14.68 -5.62
CA TRP A 284 0.50 14.20 -4.41
C TRP A 284 -0.76 15.04 -4.20
N TYR A 285 -1.92 14.49 -4.54
CA TYR A 285 -3.19 15.21 -4.55
C TYR A 285 -3.74 15.36 -3.14
N ALA A 286 -4.20 16.57 -2.82
CA ALA A 286 -4.97 16.82 -1.62
C ALA A 286 -6.46 16.53 -1.86
N ALA A 287 -7.17 16.11 -0.82
CA ALA A 287 -8.63 15.99 -0.81
C ALA A 287 -9.22 15.08 -1.90
N GLU A 288 -8.59 13.93 -2.20
CA GLU A 288 -9.24 12.86 -2.98
C GLU A 288 -10.55 12.48 -2.27
N GLU A 289 -10.45 12.27 -0.96
CA GLU A 289 -11.55 11.74 -0.16
C GLU A 289 -12.68 12.76 -0.03
N GLY A 290 -12.35 14.05 -0.20
CA GLY A 290 -13.28 15.19 -0.31
C GLY A 290 -14.20 15.14 -1.54
N GLY A 291 -13.98 14.19 -2.44
CA GLY A 291 -14.69 14.01 -3.70
C GLY A 291 -13.86 14.46 -4.91
N LEU A 292 -12.59 14.07 -4.97
CA LEU A 292 -11.58 14.37 -5.99
C LEU A 292 -11.26 15.88 -6.10
N LEU A 293 -11.28 16.62 -4.99
CA LEU A 293 -11.23 18.08 -5.05
C LEU A 293 -9.88 18.58 -5.60
N GLY A 294 -8.76 18.05 -5.12
CA GLY A 294 -7.43 18.52 -5.53
C GLY A 294 -7.08 18.16 -6.96
N SER A 295 -7.33 16.93 -7.39
CA SER A 295 -7.08 16.52 -8.78
C SER A 295 -8.00 17.23 -9.78
N GLN A 296 -9.25 17.54 -9.42
CA GLN A 296 -10.14 18.36 -10.25
C GLN A 296 -9.59 19.77 -10.43
N ASP A 297 -9.15 20.44 -9.37
CA ASP A 297 -8.55 21.77 -9.45
C ASP A 297 -7.33 21.77 -10.38
N ILE A 298 -6.43 20.79 -10.23
CA ILE A 298 -5.22 20.69 -11.04
C ILE A 298 -5.56 20.35 -12.49
N ALA A 299 -6.44 19.37 -12.75
CA ALA A 299 -6.81 18.98 -14.11
C ALA A 299 -7.51 20.13 -14.86
N ALA A 300 -8.39 20.87 -14.18
CA ALA A 300 -9.04 22.06 -14.71
C ALA A 300 -8.01 23.17 -15.01
N TYR A 301 -7.08 23.42 -14.09
CA TYR A 301 -5.98 24.38 -14.30
C TYR A 301 -5.10 23.99 -15.51
N LYS A 302 -4.64 22.74 -15.59
CA LYS A 302 -3.82 22.25 -16.73
C LYS A 302 -4.58 22.37 -18.05
N LYS A 303 -5.89 22.12 -18.05
CA LYS A 303 -6.75 22.31 -19.23
C LYS A 303 -6.86 23.78 -19.63
N ALA A 304 -7.07 24.67 -18.67
CA ALA A 304 -7.13 26.12 -18.91
C ALA A 304 -5.81 26.68 -19.48
N GLU A 305 -4.68 26.17 -19.00
CA GLU A 305 -3.34 26.51 -19.51
C GLU A 305 -2.99 25.87 -20.86
N GLY A 306 -3.89 25.05 -21.42
CA GLY A 306 -3.65 24.35 -22.69
C GLY A 306 -2.54 23.30 -22.63
N ALA A 307 -2.35 22.67 -21.47
CA ALA A 307 -1.31 21.65 -21.29
C ALA A 307 -1.53 20.46 -22.24
N ASN A 308 -0.44 19.99 -22.86
CA ASN A 308 -0.44 18.77 -23.66
C ASN A 308 -0.05 17.58 -22.78
N ILE A 309 -1.00 16.95 -22.09
CA ILE A 309 -0.74 15.75 -21.28
C ILE A 309 -0.89 14.51 -22.16
N GLY A 310 0.18 13.73 -22.26
CA GLY A 310 0.21 12.49 -23.05
C GLY A 310 0.03 11.22 -22.23
N ALA A 311 0.22 11.30 -20.91
CA ALA A 311 -0.10 10.21 -19.99
C ALA A 311 -0.23 10.75 -18.57
N MET A 312 -1.26 10.32 -17.85
CA MET A 312 -1.34 10.39 -16.40
C MET A 312 -1.53 8.97 -15.87
N MET A 313 -0.76 8.57 -14.87
CA MET A 313 -0.88 7.27 -14.22
C MET A 313 -1.05 7.47 -12.72
N GLU A 314 -2.17 6.97 -12.21
CA GLU A 314 -2.52 6.98 -10.79
C GLU A 314 -2.05 5.69 -10.11
N PHE A 315 -1.61 5.84 -8.86
CA PHE A 315 -1.27 4.77 -7.92
C PHE A 315 -2.02 5.05 -6.63
N ASP A 316 -3.03 4.26 -6.35
CA ASP A 316 -3.90 4.39 -5.19
C ASP A 316 -4.19 2.98 -4.67
N MET A 317 -3.75 2.73 -3.43
CA MET A 317 -3.65 1.40 -2.80
C MET A 317 -2.68 0.48 -3.56
N THR A 318 -1.50 0.23 -2.98
CA THR A 318 -0.38 -0.44 -3.67
C THR A 318 0.36 -1.45 -2.80
N ALA A 319 -0.05 -1.67 -1.55
CA ALA A 319 0.76 -2.44 -0.61
C ALA A 319 0.06 -3.68 -0.04
N PHE A 320 -1.26 -3.72 0.05
CA PHE A 320 -1.97 -4.81 0.68
C PHE A 320 -2.12 -6.03 -0.25
N ILE A 321 -1.91 -7.20 0.35
CA ILE A 321 -2.15 -8.50 -0.28
C ILE A 321 -3.12 -9.27 0.60
N ALA A 322 -4.33 -9.52 0.09
CA ALA A 322 -5.33 -10.31 0.78
C ALA A 322 -4.85 -11.73 1.09
N LYS A 323 -5.31 -12.28 2.21
CA LYS A 323 -4.99 -13.65 2.62
C LYS A 323 -5.38 -14.66 1.54
N ASN A 324 -4.46 -15.57 1.23
CA ASN A 324 -4.57 -16.58 0.17
C ASN A 324 -4.68 -16.00 -1.25
N ALA A 325 -4.54 -14.68 -1.44
CA ALA A 325 -4.38 -14.09 -2.76
C ALA A 325 -2.92 -14.21 -3.21
N THR A 326 -2.73 -14.19 -4.52
CA THR A 326 -1.41 -14.02 -5.12
C THR A 326 -1.16 -12.52 -5.30
N GLU A 327 0.01 -12.04 -4.92
CA GLU A 327 0.46 -10.69 -5.22
C GLU A 327 0.21 -10.37 -6.71
N SER A 328 -0.50 -9.27 -6.98
CA SER A 328 -0.85 -8.88 -8.34
C SER A 328 -1.06 -7.37 -8.46
N ILE A 329 -0.88 -6.86 -9.69
CA ILE A 329 -1.18 -5.48 -10.07
C ILE A 329 -2.52 -5.47 -10.81
N GLY A 330 -3.49 -4.74 -10.27
CA GLY A 330 -4.81 -4.53 -10.86
C GLY A 330 -4.89 -3.19 -11.61
N PHE A 331 -4.96 -3.22 -12.95
CA PHE A 331 -5.28 -2.03 -13.72
C PHE A 331 -6.79 -1.81 -13.82
N ILE A 332 -7.27 -0.60 -13.54
CA ILE A 332 -8.68 -0.27 -13.62
C ILE A 332 -9.01 0.35 -14.98
N LYS A 333 -10.00 -0.21 -15.69
CA LYS A 333 -10.45 0.30 -16.99
C LYS A 333 -11.67 1.22 -16.94
N THR A 334 -12.38 1.26 -15.82
CA THR A 334 -13.54 2.13 -15.64
C THR A 334 -13.09 3.58 -15.72
N ASP A 335 -13.67 4.39 -16.60
CA ASP A 335 -13.32 5.81 -16.79
C ASP A 335 -11.81 6.09 -17.05
N ALA A 336 -11.08 5.11 -17.60
CA ALA A 336 -9.66 5.23 -17.98
C ALA A 336 -9.47 5.22 -19.51
N ASP A 337 -8.34 5.74 -19.99
CA ASP A 337 -7.96 5.69 -21.40
C ASP A 337 -7.49 4.28 -21.79
N ALA A 338 -8.30 3.59 -22.60
CA ALA A 338 -8.03 2.20 -22.96
C ALA A 338 -6.68 1.97 -23.67
N PRO A 339 -6.25 2.82 -24.64
CA PRO A 339 -4.90 2.72 -25.22
C PRO A 339 -3.77 2.86 -24.20
N LEU A 340 -3.85 3.83 -23.29
CA LEU A 340 -2.85 4.04 -22.24
C LEU A 340 -2.84 2.88 -21.23
N THR A 341 -4.00 2.42 -20.76
CA THR A 341 -4.09 1.27 -19.86
C THR A 341 -3.49 0.01 -20.49
N LYS A 342 -3.76 -0.25 -21.78
CA LYS A 342 -3.12 -1.37 -22.47
C LYS A 342 -1.60 -1.24 -22.50
N TRP A 343 -1.08 -0.06 -22.81
CA TRP A 343 0.36 0.19 -22.82
C TRP A 343 0.98 0.07 -21.43
N ALA A 344 0.27 0.49 -20.38
CA ALA A 344 0.71 0.34 -19.00
C ALA A 344 0.79 -1.13 -18.55
N VAL A 345 -0.15 -1.97 -18.98
CA VAL A 345 -0.08 -3.43 -18.78
C VAL A 345 1.14 -4.03 -19.49
N GLU A 346 1.41 -3.61 -20.74
CA GLU A 346 2.60 -4.02 -21.47
C GLU A 346 3.90 -3.56 -20.76
N LEU A 347 3.90 -2.34 -20.21
CA LEU A 347 5.00 -1.80 -19.42
C LEU A 347 5.24 -2.64 -18.16
N SER A 348 4.20 -2.94 -17.39
CA SER A 348 4.28 -3.79 -16.20
C SER A 348 4.87 -5.16 -16.55
N THR A 349 4.31 -5.82 -17.58
CA THR A 349 4.73 -7.16 -18.03
C THR A 349 6.18 -7.21 -18.54
N GLU A 350 6.69 -6.11 -19.11
CA GLU A 350 8.08 -6.04 -19.60
C GLU A 350 9.11 -5.93 -18.45
N TYR A 351 8.72 -5.31 -17.34
CA TYR A 351 9.65 -4.87 -16.31
C TYR A 351 9.49 -5.56 -14.96
N ILE A 352 8.31 -6.09 -14.66
CA ILE A 352 7.94 -6.62 -13.35
C ILE A 352 7.46 -8.07 -13.51
N SER A 353 7.83 -8.95 -12.57
CA SER A 353 7.41 -10.36 -12.55
C SER A 353 6.04 -10.58 -11.88
N ILE A 354 5.51 -9.55 -11.22
CA ILE A 354 4.21 -9.57 -10.56
C ILE A 354 3.10 -9.72 -11.62
N PRO A 355 2.20 -10.71 -11.48
CA PRO A 355 1.05 -10.87 -12.36
C PRO A 355 0.25 -9.57 -12.49
N THR A 356 -0.13 -9.22 -13.72
CA THR A 356 -0.91 -8.02 -14.01
C THR A 356 -2.21 -8.38 -14.70
N SER A 357 -3.32 -7.81 -14.23
CA SER A 357 -4.66 -8.01 -14.78
C SER A 357 -5.41 -6.69 -14.93
N VAL A 358 -6.51 -6.70 -15.69
CA VAL A 358 -7.35 -5.51 -15.91
C VAL A 358 -8.76 -5.77 -15.40
N TYR A 359 -9.24 -4.90 -14.51
CA TYR A 359 -10.53 -5.01 -13.84
C TYR A 359 -11.45 -3.83 -14.16
N ALA A 360 -12.75 -4.03 -13.97
CA ALA A 360 -13.75 -2.96 -14.04
C ALA A 360 -14.36 -2.76 -12.66
N LEU A 361 -14.43 -1.49 -12.25
CA LEU A 361 -15.22 -1.04 -11.12
C LEU A 361 -16.61 -0.57 -11.58
N SER A 362 -17.52 -0.39 -10.62
CA SER A 362 -18.81 0.25 -10.89
C SER A 362 -18.62 1.67 -11.42
N PRO A 363 -19.53 2.21 -12.25
CA PRO A 363 -19.40 3.58 -12.76
C PRO A 363 -19.23 4.60 -11.63
N GLY A 364 -18.22 5.46 -11.75
CA GLY A 364 -17.88 6.43 -10.72
C GLY A 364 -16.91 5.91 -9.64
N ALA A 365 -16.78 4.60 -9.44
CA ALA A 365 -15.78 4.05 -8.50
C ALA A 365 -14.39 4.10 -9.16
N GLY A 366 -13.50 4.85 -8.55
CA GLY A 366 -12.14 5.14 -9.01
C GLY A 366 -11.54 6.25 -8.15
N SER A 367 -10.50 6.90 -8.67
CA SER A 367 -9.65 7.84 -7.94
C SER A 367 -9.29 9.03 -8.84
N ASP A 368 -8.21 9.74 -8.55
CA ASP A 368 -7.84 11.02 -9.15
C ASP A 368 -7.61 10.99 -10.68
N TYR A 369 -7.27 9.83 -11.27
CA TYR A 369 -7.18 9.67 -12.73
C TYR A 369 -8.47 10.08 -13.46
N MET A 370 -9.63 9.93 -12.81
CA MET A 370 -10.93 10.26 -13.38
C MET A 370 -11.07 11.77 -13.66
N SER A 371 -10.44 12.62 -12.84
CA SER A 371 -10.39 14.07 -13.05
C SER A 371 -9.67 14.41 -14.36
N TYR A 372 -8.60 13.69 -14.67
CA TYR A 372 -7.85 13.84 -15.92
C TYR A 372 -8.62 13.29 -17.13
N THR A 373 -9.19 12.07 -17.03
CA THR A 373 -10.04 11.53 -18.10
C THR A 373 -11.18 12.49 -18.41
N LYS A 374 -11.83 13.06 -17.38
CA LYS A 374 -12.90 14.03 -17.56
C LYS A 374 -12.42 15.33 -18.19
N ALA A 375 -11.24 15.82 -17.82
CA ALA A 375 -10.62 16.96 -18.48
C ALA A 375 -10.29 16.70 -19.95
N GLY A 376 -10.32 15.43 -20.39
CA GLY A 376 -10.02 15.00 -21.74
C GLY A 376 -8.55 14.61 -21.91
N PHE A 377 -7.85 14.28 -20.83
CA PHE A 377 -6.47 13.79 -20.87
C PHE A 377 -6.43 12.26 -20.77
N PRO A 378 -5.45 11.60 -21.41
CA PRO A 378 -5.28 10.16 -21.31
C PRO A 378 -4.76 9.80 -19.91
N ALA A 379 -5.55 9.06 -19.15
CA ALA A 379 -5.23 8.66 -17.78
C ALA A 379 -5.48 7.17 -17.54
N THR A 380 -4.68 6.55 -16.68
CA THR A 380 -4.77 5.13 -16.30
C THR A 380 -4.52 4.97 -14.80
N PHE A 381 -4.92 3.85 -14.23
CA PHE A 381 -4.89 3.59 -12.80
C PHE A 381 -4.39 2.18 -12.52
N ALA A 382 -3.34 2.08 -11.70
CA ALA A 382 -2.83 0.84 -11.13
C ALA A 382 -3.14 0.80 -9.63
N ALA A 383 -3.77 -0.29 -9.21
CA ALA A 383 -4.07 -0.63 -7.82
C ALA A 383 -3.47 -1.99 -7.47
N GLU A 384 -3.52 -2.33 -6.19
CA GLU A 384 -3.29 -3.68 -5.68
C GLU A 384 -4.37 -4.67 -6.11
N GLY A 385 -4.06 -5.97 -6.14
CA GLY A 385 -5.05 -7.05 -6.09
C GLY A 385 -6.16 -7.08 -7.16
N ASN A 386 -7.15 -7.95 -6.93
CA ASN A 386 -8.37 -8.07 -7.71
C ASN A 386 -9.60 -7.54 -6.95
N PRO A 387 -10.12 -6.33 -7.29
CA PRO A 387 -11.24 -5.70 -6.57
C PRO A 387 -12.59 -6.40 -6.76
N VAL A 388 -12.68 -7.41 -7.63
CA VAL A 388 -13.93 -8.13 -7.93
C VAL A 388 -13.88 -9.61 -7.55
N ALA A 389 -12.80 -10.08 -6.92
CA ALA A 389 -12.67 -11.45 -6.44
C ALA A 389 -13.70 -11.74 -5.32
N GLY A 390 -14.65 -12.65 -5.54
CA GLY A 390 -15.65 -12.97 -4.50
C GLY A 390 -16.67 -11.85 -4.22
N GLY A 391 -16.68 -10.79 -5.02
CA GLY A 391 -17.49 -9.59 -4.82
C GLY A 391 -16.67 -8.44 -4.23
N PHE A 392 -17.07 -7.21 -4.51
CA PHE A 392 -16.37 -6.01 -4.02
C PHE A 392 -16.42 -5.91 -2.49
N PRO A 393 -15.32 -5.51 -1.80
CA PRO A 393 -14.07 -4.94 -2.32
C PRO A 393 -13.04 -5.93 -2.85
N GLY A 394 -13.36 -7.23 -2.87
CA GLY A 394 -12.50 -8.27 -3.41
C GLY A 394 -11.25 -8.49 -2.58
N GLU A 395 -10.09 -8.41 -3.25
CA GLU A 395 -8.77 -8.56 -2.63
C GLU A 395 -8.16 -7.22 -2.16
N PHE A 396 -8.90 -6.11 -2.23
CA PHE A 396 -8.46 -4.82 -1.66
C PHE A 396 -8.50 -4.85 -0.13
N ASP A 397 -7.71 -3.99 0.52
CA ASP A 397 -7.75 -3.82 1.99
C ASP A 397 -9.18 -3.49 2.48
N PRO A 398 -9.82 -4.36 3.30
CA PRO A 398 -11.15 -4.09 3.84
C PRO A 398 -11.16 -3.03 4.95
N TYR A 399 -10.00 -2.56 5.40
CA TYR A 399 -9.86 -1.60 6.50
C TYR A 399 -9.76 -0.14 6.07
N VAL A 400 -9.67 0.14 4.77
CA VAL A 400 -9.60 1.49 4.20
C VAL A 400 -10.67 2.42 4.78
N HIS A 401 -10.34 3.70 4.84
CA HIS A 401 -11.17 4.76 5.43
C HIS A 401 -11.49 4.59 6.92
N GLY A 402 -10.72 3.76 7.63
CA GLY A 402 -10.92 3.41 9.02
C GLY A 402 -9.66 3.56 9.86
N VAL A 403 -9.79 3.24 11.14
CA VAL A 403 -8.70 3.21 12.13
C VAL A 403 -7.77 2.01 12.00
N LYS A 404 -8.21 0.98 11.27
CA LYS A 404 -7.47 -0.27 11.09
C LYS A 404 -6.64 -0.31 9.81
N ASP A 405 -6.85 0.65 8.91
CA ASP A 405 -5.95 0.89 7.78
C ASP A 405 -4.61 1.38 8.34
N THR A 406 -3.77 0.41 8.65
CA THR A 406 -2.50 0.52 9.37
C THR A 406 -1.50 -0.42 8.70
N MET A 407 -0.21 -0.19 8.93
CA MET A 407 0.83 -1.06 8.40
C MET A 407 0.80 -2.48 9.01
N ASP A 408 0.16 -2.62 10.18
CA ASP A 408 0.05 -3.89 10.91
C ASP A 408 -1.36 -4.50 10.66
N VAL A 409 -1.50 -5.20 9.54
CA VAL A 409 -2.73 -5.94 9.20
C VAL A 409 -2.73 -7.29 9.92
N ASP A 410 -3.90 -7.75 10.38
CA ASP A 410 -4.02 -9.10 10.90
C ASP A 410 -3.80 -10.19 9.82
N ASP A 411 -3.11 -11.25 10.20
CA ASP A 411 -2.82 -12.43 9.35
C ASP A 411 -4.09 -13.17 8.87
N GLU A 412 -5.26 -12.85 9.42
CA GLU A 412 -6.54 -13.39 8.96
C GLU A 412 -7.08 -12.64 7.73
N THR A 413 -6.62 -11.40 7.53
CA THR A 413 -7.05 -10.50 6.47
C THR A 413 -6.02 -10.41 5.35
N GLY A 414 -4.73 -10.23 5.66
CA GLY A 414 -3.69 -10.04 4.65
C GLY A 414 -2.35 -9.59 5.24
N TYR A 415 -1.47 -9.05 4.39
CA TYR A 415 -0.19 -8.47 4.80
C TYR A 415 0.27 -7.39 3.81
N PHE A 416 1.23 -6.55 4.21
CA PHE A 416 1.80 -5.48 3.38
C PHE A 416 3.08 -5.96 2.65
N SER A 417 3.17 -5.72 1.34
CA SER A 417 4.30 -6.16 0.50
C SER A 417 5.59 -5.32 0.67
N ILE A 418 5.53 -4.18 1.36
CA ILE A 418 6.69 -3.30 1.58
C ILE A 418 7.71 -3.84 2.61
N ASP A 419 7.41 -4.98 3.24
CA ASP A 419 8.27 -5.63 4.21
C ASP A 419 9.36 -6.46 3.50
N GLY A 420 10.60 -5.96 3.53
CA GLY A 420 11.72 -6.55 2.78
C GLY A 420 12.08 -7.99 3.18
N VAL A 421 11.72 -8.44 4.39
CA VAL A 421 11.80 -9.83 4.85
C VAL A 421 10.58 -10.13 5.72
N VAL A 422 9.78 -11.11 5.32
CA VAL A 422 8.60 -11.60 6.05
C VAL A 422 8.92 -12.97 6.64
N LEU A 423 8.57 -13.19 7.91
CA LEU A 423 8.64 -14.50 8.57
C LEU A 423 7.21 -14.98 8.82
N HIS A 424 6.80 -16.04 8.12
CA HIS A 424 5.54 -16.73 8.35
C HIS A 424 5.74 -17.86 9.38
N LEU A 425 4.86 -17.90 10.39
CA LEU A 425 4.75 -19.02 11.33
C LEU A 425 3.55 -19.87 10.91
N LEU A 426 3.82 -21.03 10.31
CA LEU A 426 2.80 -21.83 9.63
C LEU A 426 2.44 -23.09 10.45
N ARG A 427 1.14 -23.38 10.49
CA ARG A 427 0.58 -24.58 11.12
C ARG A 427 -0.39 -25.28 10.17
N GLU A 428 -0.10 -26.53 9.81
CA GLU A 428 -0.96 -27.33 8.96
C GLU A 428 -1.83 -28.27 9.80
N GLU A 429 -3.06 -27.87 10.08
CA GLU A 429 -3.99 -28.61 10.95
C GLU A 429 -4.40 -29.97 10.39
N SER A 430 -4.27 -30.18 9.08
CA SER A 430 -4.59 -31.46 8.45
C SER A 430 -3.53 -32.55 8.67
N LEU A 431 -2.32 -32.18 9.12
CA LEU A 431 -1.23 -33.12 9.37
C LEU A 431 -1.26 -33.69 10.79
N ASP A 432 -0.75 -34.92 10.93
CA ASP A 432 -0.65 -35.60 12.23
C ASP A 432 0.17 -34.77 13.23
N PRO A 433 -0.21 -34.71 14.52
CA PRO A 433 0.52 -33.97 15.54
C PRO A 433 2.00 -34.31 15.69
N SER A 434 2.41 -35.52 15.31
CA SER A 434 3.80 -35.98 15.32
C SER A 434 4.53 -35.71 14.00
N SER A 435 3.86 -35.13 13.00
CA SER A 435 4.48 -34.77 11.73
C SER A 435 5.45 -33.59 11.91
N PRO A 436 6.70 -33.71 11.43
CA PRO A 436 7.64 -32.58 11.41
C PRO A 436 7.09 -31.39 10.62
N ASP A 437 6.37 -31.64 9.52
CA ASP A 437 5.84 -30.59 8.64
C ASP A 437 4.61 -29.85 9.21
N ARG A 438 4.04 -30.32 10.33
CA ARG A 438 2.85 -29.71 10.94
C ARG A 438 3.14 -28.29 11.41
N TRP A 439 4.33 -28.04 11.94
CA TRP A 439 4.80 -26.74 12.39
C TRP A 439 6.07 -26.39 11.64
N HIS A 440 6.01 -25.37 10.81
CA HIS A 440 7.17 -24.89 10.09
C HIS A 440 7.17 -23.37 10.03
N THR A 441 8.36 -22.80 9.89
CA THR A 441 8.50 -21.37 9.63
C THR A 441 8.95 -21.19 8.19
N GLU A 442 8.42 -20.16 7.53
CA GLU A 442 8.84 -19.78 6.18
C GLU A 442 9.34 -18.34 6.23
N VAL A 443 10.57 -18.13 5.78
CA VAL A 443 11.12 -16.79 5.60
C VAL A 443 11.07 -16.46 4.12
N VAL A 444 10.38 -15.37 3.79
CA VAL A 444 10.35 -14.76 2.46
C VAL A 444 11.17 -13.48 2.53
N ALA A 445 12.38 -13.51 1.99
CA ALA A 445 13.18 -12.32 1.79
C ALA A 445 13.02 -11.85 0.35
N SER A 446 12.54 -10.63 0.15
CA SER A 446 12.39 -10.02 -1.18
C SER A 446 13.72 -9.91 -1.93
N GLY A 447 14.83 -9.88 -1.20
CA GLY A 447 16.16 -9.57 -1.73
C GLY A 447 16.45 -8.07 -1.78
N GLU A 448 15.45 -7.22 -1.57
CA GLU A 448 15.57 -5.77 -1.48
C GLU A 448 15.72 -5.34 -0.01
N GLY A 449 16.63 -4.40 0.27
CA GLY A 449 16.89 -3.93 1.64
C GLY A 449 17.88 -4.77 2.44
N GLU A 450 17.55 -5.08 3.69
CA GLU A 450 18.41 -5.90 4.57
C GLU A 450 18.40 -7.36 4.11
N THR A 451 19.58 -7.96 4.09
CA THR A 451 19.71 -9.35 3.69
C THR A 451 19.19 -10.24 4.81
N PHE A 452 18.33 -11.21 4.50
CA PHE A 452 17.99 -12.29 5.43
C PHE A 452 19.26 -12.79 6.12
N SER A 453 19.29 -12.71 7.45
CA SER A 453 20.48 -13.04 8.22
C SER A 453 20.09 -13.60 9.57
N VAL A 454 20.48 -14.85 9.82
CA VAL A 454 20.36 -15.51 11.10
C VAL A 454 21.77 -15.62 11.70
N PRO A 455 22.06 -14.95 12.83
CA PRO A 455 23.39 -14.95 13.43
C PRO A 455 23.81 -16.34 13.93
N SER A 456 25.10 -16.52 14.21
CA SER A 456 25.64 -17.79 14.71
C SER A 456 25.02 -18.20 16.05
N HIS A 457 24.36 -19.36 16.07
CA HIS A 457 23.70 -19.90 17.24
C HIS A 457 23.66 -21.44 17.20
N TRP A 458 23.15 -22.06 18.26
CA TRP A 458 22.90 -23.50 18.37
C TRP A 458 21.75 -23.82 19.33
N HIS A 459 21.23 -25.04 19.22
CA HIS A 459 20.10 -25.56 20.00
C HIS A 459 20.49 -26.85 20.75
N ALA A 460 20.05 -27.02 22.00
CA ALA A 460 20.37 -28.20 22.81
C ALA A 460 19.31 -29.31 22.70
N THR A 461 18.07 -28.93 22.44
CA THR A 461 16.90 -29.80 22.58
C THR A 461 16.37 -30.34 21.25
N HIS A 462 16.62 -29.66 20.14
CA HIS A 462 16.12 -30.02 18.80
C HIS A 462 17.19 -29.86 17.71
N SER A 463 17.06 -30.68 16.66
CA SER A 463 17.73 -30.48 15.38
C SER A 463 16.82 -29.71 14.45
N GLU A 464 17.39 -29.17 13.37
CA GLU A 464 16.66 -28.40 12.38
C GLU A 464 16.90 -28.90 10.98
N ILE A 465 15.91 -28.71 10.12
CA ILE A 465 16.02 -28.93 8.69
C ILE A 465 15.66 -27.62 8.02
N ILE A 466 16.65 -27.05 7.34
CA ILE A 466 16.47 -25.83 6.54
C ILE A 466 16.41 -26.26 5.08
N SER A 467 15.32 -25.89 4.40
CA SER A 467 15.11 -26.18 2.98
C SER A 467 14.94 -24.89 2.21
N VAL A 468 15.66 -24.75 1.09
CA VAL A 468 15.54 -23.59 0.21
C VAL A 468 14.47 -23.87 -0.82
N ARG A 469 13.41 -23.07 -0.85
CA ARG A 469 12.32 -23.16 -1.81
C ARG A 469 12.58 -22.31 -3.05
N GLU A 470 13.16 -21.13 -2.84
CA GLU A 470 13.50 -20.17 -3.89
C GLU A 470 14.84 -19.48 -3.57
N GLY A 471 15.58 -19.10 -4.61
CA GLY A 471 16.84 -18.36 -4.47
C GLY A 471 17.96 -19.20 -3.87
N ARG A 472 18.85 -18.53 -3.13
CA ARG A 472 20.01 -19.14 -2.48
C ARG A 472 20.24 -18.58 -1.09
N ILE A 473 20.88 -19.38 -0.25
CA ILE A 473 21.45 -18.96 1.03
C ILE A 473 22.88 -19.47 1.20
N GLU A 474 23.67 -18.69 1.91
CA GLU A 474 24.90 -19.12 2.56
C GLU A 474 24.53 -19.74 3.92
N ALA A 475 24.76 -21.03 4.06
CA ALA A 475 24.57 -21.77 5.31
C ALA A 475 25.95 -22.15 5.87
N THR A 476 26.28 -21.69 7.07
CA THR A 476 27.50 -22.13 7.76
C THR A 476 27.12 -23.12 8.85
N LEU A 477 27.76 -24.28 8.88
CA LEU A 477 27.56 -25.34 9.87
C LEU A 477 28.93 -25.75 10.43
N ASP A 478 29.12 -25.61 11.75
CA ASP A 478 30.38 -25.88 12.47
C ASP A 478 31.62 -25.27 11.79
N GLY A 479 31.47 -24.05 11.28
CA GLY A 479 32.53 -23.28 10.61
C GLY A 479 32.76 -23.63 9.14
N ALA A 480 32.05 -24.62 8.59
CA ALA A 480 32.04 -24.92 7.15
C ALA A 480 30.88 -24.19 6.47
N THR A 481 31.19 -23.37 5.47
CA THR A 481 30.19 -22.60 4.73
C THR A 481 29.82 -23.29 3.42
N HIS A 482 28.52 -23.42 3.17
CA HIS A 482 27.92 -24.02 2.00
C HIS A 482 26.93 -23.04 1.37
N ILE A 483 26.81 -23.07 0.04
CA ILE A 483 25.73 -22.36 -0.67
C ILE A 483 24.65 -23.39 -0.98
N LEU A 484 23.44 -23.16 -0.47
CA LEU A 484 22.26 -23.96 -0.77
C LEU A 484 21.41 -23.19 -1.77
N SER A 485 20.90 -23.88 -2.79
CA SER A 485 20.02 -23.34 -3.83
C SER A 485 18.63 -23.96 -3.75
N ALA A 486 17.67 -23.38 -4.46
CA ALA A 486 16.31 -23.92 -4.53
C ALA A 486 16.28 -25.44 -4.78
N GLY A 487 15.61 -26.18 -3.89
CA GLY A 487 15.55 -27.64 -3.87
C GLY A 487 16.54 -28.31 -2.92
N ASP A 488 17.58 -27.59 -2.46
CA ASP A 488 18.53 -28.10 -1.48
C ASP A 488 17.98 -28.00 -0.05
N SER A 489 18.47 -28.89 0.81
CA SER A 489 18.20 -28.84 2.25
C SER A 489 19.46 -29.18 3.05
N ILE A 490 19.53 -28.68 4.27
CA ILE A 490 20.58 -29.00 5.24
C ILE A 490 19.94 -29.42 6.55
N HIS A 491 20.42 -30.54 7.09
CA HIS A 491 20.07 -31.01 8.42
C HIS A 491 21.13 -30.54 9.41
N ILE A 492 20.69 -29.87 10.47
CA ILE A 492 21.50 -29.26 11.51
C ILE A 492 21.31 -30.08 12.78
N PRO A 493 22.32 -30.86 13.19
CA PRO A 493 22.24 -31.63 14.41
C PRO A 493 22.19 -30.74 15.65
N LYS A 494 21.64 -31.29 16.75
CA LYS A 494 21.73 -30.67 18.09
C LYS A 494 23.17 -30.28 18.39
N TYR A 495 23.34 -29.15 19.06
CA TYR A 495 24.63 -28.55 19.42
C TYR A 495 25.51 -28.11 18.24
N ALA A 496 25.12 -28.29 16.98
CA ALA A 496 25.91 -27.78 15.87
C ALA A 496 25.75 -26.25 15.78
N VAL A 497 26.86 -25.53 15.69
CA VAL A 497 26.82 -24.07 15.53
C VAL A 497 26.49 -23.77 14.09
N HIS A 498 25.46 -22.97 13.87
CA HIS A 498 25.01 -22.65 12.52
C HIS A 498 24.55 -21.20 12.38
N GLN A 499 24.60 -20.71 11.14
CA GLN A 499 24.12 -19.39 10.73
C GLN A 499 23.66 -19.44 9.27
N PHE A 500 22.72 -18.57 8.92
CA PHE A 500 22.20 -18.44 7.56
C PHE A 500 22.29 -17.00 7.10
N ARG A 501 22.56 -16.82 5.80
CA ARG A 501 22.55 -15.51 5.17
C ARG A 501 22.01 -15.63 3.75
N GLY A 502 21.04 -14.80 3.39
CA GLY A 502 20.62 -14.63 2.01
C GLY A 502 21.68 -13.91 1.17
N PHE A 503 21.41 -13.74 -0.12
CA PHE A 503 22.23 -12.90 -0.99
C PHE A 503 21.52 -11.56 -1.21
N LYS A 504 22.26 -10.46 -1.09
CA LYS A 504 21.72 -9.13 -1.35
C LYS A 504 21.25 -9.03 -2.80
N GLY A 505 20.04 -8.55 -3.04
CA GLY A 505 19.44 -8.41 -4.36
C GLY A 505 18.87 -9.71 -4.92
N GLU A 506 18.79 -10.77 -4.12
CA GLU A 506 18.23 -12.07 -4.53
C GLU A 506 17.05 -12.41 -3.61
N ARG A 507 15.87 -12.58 -4.22
CA ARG A 507 14.70 -13.10 -3.50
C ARG A 507 15.01 -14.52 -3.05
N THR A 508 14.75 -14.80 -1.78
CA THR A 508 14.99 -16.10 -1.17
C THR A 508 13.79 -16.51 -0.34
N VAL A 509 13.34 -17.75 -0.55
CA VAL A 509 12.31 -18.38 0.28
C VAL A 509 12.92 -19.60 0.96
N VAL A 510 12.89 -19.63 2.30
CA VAL A 510 13.49 -20.69 3.12
C VAL A 510 12.45 -21.21 4.09
N THR A 511 12.31 -22.53 4.18
CA THR A 511 11.47 -23.18 5.19
C THR A 511 12.34 -23.86 6.24
N GLU A 512 11.97 -23.73 7.50
CA GLU A 512 12.62 -24.36 8.66
C GLU A 512 11.64 -25.27 9.40
N VAL A 513 12.10 -26.47 9.73
CA VAL A 513 11.39 -27.47 10.53
C VAL A 513 12.27 -27.97 11.67
N ALA A 514 11.70 -28.20 12.85
CA ALA A 514 12.39 -28.74 14.02
C ALA A 514 12.12 -30.25 14.23
N ASP A 515 13.12 -30.98 14.72
CA ASP A 515 13.02 -32.40 15.12
C ASP A 515 13.55 -32.59 16.56
N PRO A 516 12.74 -33.04 17.53
CA PRO A 516 11.33 -33.47 17.40
C PRO A 516 10.37 -32.33 17.05
N PRO A 517 9.25 -32.60 16.35
CA PRO A 517 8.25 -31.60 16.01
C PRO A 517 7.63 -30.96 17.25
N GLY A 518 7.27 -29.68 17.13
CA GLY A 518 6.48 -28.97 18.12
C GLY A 518 6.34 -27.49 17.83
N ASP A 519 5.59 -26.81 18.69
CA ASP A 519 5.28 -25.38 18.59
C ASP A 519 6.44 -24.48 19.04
N TYR A 520 7.56 -25.05 19.51
CA TYR A 520 8.65 -24.34 20.18
C TYR A 520 9.20 -23.17 19.36
N LYS A 521 9.33 -23.33 18.04
CA LYS A 521 9.83 -22.27 17.12
C LYS A 521 8.82 -21.16 16.91
N ALA A 522 7.56 -21.51 16.65
CA ALA A 522 6.48 -20.52 16.57
C ALA A 522 6.36 -19.74 17.89
N ALA A 523 6.41 -20.46 19.01
CA ALA A 523 6.38 -19.88 20.34
C ALA A 523 7.60 -19.00 20.63
N PHE A 524 8.77 -19.35 20.11
CA PHE A 524 9.99 -18.57 20.23
C PHE A 524 9.89 -17.28 19.42
N PHE A 525 9.53 -17.34 18.14
CA PHE A 525 9.50 -16.16 17.28
C PHE A 525 8.36 -15.20 17.62
N ASN A 526 7.17 -15.72 17.97
CA ASN A 526 6.06 -14.88 18.44
C ASN A 526 6.46 -14.07 19.69
N ASP A 527 7.20 -14.71 20.59
CA ASP A 527 7.72 -14.06 21.79
C ASP A 527 8.88 -13.11 21.48
N PHE A 528 9.85 -13.54 20.66
CA PHE A 528 11.03 -12.76 20.27
C PHE A 528 10.68 -11.44 19.57
N LEU A 529 9.65 -11.47 18.72
CA LEU A 529 9.23 -10.33 17.89
C LEU A 529 8.13 -9.48 18.54
N SER A 530 7.60 -9.88 19.69
CA SER A 530 6.47 -9.19 20.36
C SER A 530 6.73 -7.75 20.79
N GLU A 531 8.00 -7.32 20.91
CA GLU A 531 8.37 -5.94 21.26
C GLU A 531 8.91 -5.14 20.05
N GLY A 532 8.77 -5.68 18.83
CA GLY A 532 9.36 -5.12 17.61
C GLY A 532 10.82 -5.55 17.40
N TYR A 533 11.33 -5.33 16.18
CA TYR A 533 12.68 -5.77 15.78
C TYR A 533 13.65 -4.58 15.57
N PRO A 534 14.93 -4.68 16.03
CA PRO A 534 15.46 -5.75 16.86
C PRO A 534 14.99 -5.63 18.33
N PRO A 535 14.72 -6.75 19.02
CA PRO A 535 14.29 -6.71 20.41
C PRO A 535 15.40 -6.21 21.34
N SER A 536 15.01 -5.75 22.53
CA SER A 536 15.98 -5.33 23.54
C SER A 536 16.92 -6.48 23.94
N PHE A 537 18.13 -6.16 24.38
CA PHE A 537 19.09 -7.17 24.87
C PHE A 537 18.47 -8.06 25.95
N TRP A 538 17.74 -7.46 26.89
CA TRP A 538 17.12 -8.20 28.00
C TRP A 538 15.99 -9.11 27.52
N HIS A 539 15.16 -8.63 26.59
CA HIS A 539 14.13 -9.46 25.97
C HIS A 539 14.76 -10.65 25.24
N THR A 540 15.77 -10.39 24.42
CA THR A 540 16.54 -11.42 23.68
C THR A 540 17.07 -12.50 24.63
N MET A 541 17.74 -12.12 25.72
CA MET A 541 18.32 -13.10 26.67
C MET A 541 17.26 -13.94 27.38
N ARG A 542 16.11 -13.35 27.68
CA ARG A 542 14.99 -14.10 28.27
C ARG A 542 14.36 -15.04 27.24
N THR A 543 14.15 -14.61 25.99
CA THR A 543 13.62 -15.48 24.92
C THR A 543 14.55 -16.64 24.64
N PHE A 544 15.85 -16.38 24.59
CA PHE A 544 16.88 -17.38 24.36
C PHE A 544 16.89 -18.44 25.46
N LEU A 545 16.75 -18.03 26.72
CA LEU A 545 16.64 -18.94 27.86
C LEU A 545 15.36 -19.80 27.81
N ASP A 546 14.23 -19.23 27.39
CA ASP A 546 12.94 -19.92 27.35
C ASP A 546 12.73 -20.78 26.09
N GLY A 547 13.45 -20.48 25.01
CA GLY A 547 13.26 -21.09 23.70
C GLY A 547 14.48 -21.81 23.13
N ASP A 548 15.42 -22.24 23.98
CA ASP A 548 16.56 -23.08 23.60
C ASP A 548 17.52 -22.43 22.58
N GLY A 549 17.66 -21.10 22.59
CA GLY A 549 18.56 -20.38 21.70
C GLY A 549 19.88 -20.00 22.38
N TYR A 550 21.01 -20.48 21.88
CA TYR A 550 22.33 -20.12 22.42
C TYR A 550 23.17 -19.39 21.36
N PRO A 551 23.53 -18.11 21.57
CA PRO A 551 24.43 -17.41 20.67
C PRO A 551 25.83 -18.01 20.78
N ALA A 552 26.48 -18.25 19.64
CA ALA A 552 27.85 -18.75 19.65
C ALA A 552 28.83 -17.62 19.96
N LEU A 553 29.33 -17.55 21.20
CA LEU A 553 30.20 -16.46 21.65
C LEU A 553 31.64 -16.55 21.13
N GLY A 554 31.96 -17.59 20.33
CA GLY A 554 33.31 -17.83 19.81
C GLY A 554 34.32 -18.26 20.86
N LEU A 555 33.86 -18.65 22.05
CA LEU A 555 34.69 -19.18 23.13
C LEU A 555 34.90 -20.69 22.95
N TYR A 556 36.06 -21.20 23.39
CA TYR A 556 36.46 -22.61 23.20
C TYR A 556 35.47 -23.66 23.73
N PHE A 557 34.52 -23.28 24.59
CA PHE A 557 33.55 -24.19 25.20
C PHE A 557 32.14 -23.61 25.20
N LYS A 558 31.17 -24.36 24.65
CA LYS A 558 29.72 -24.07 24.69
C LYS A 558 29.16 -23.81 26.10
N PHE A 559 29.89 -24.26 27.12
CA PHE A 559 29.63 -23.92 28.51
C PHE A 559 29.46 -22.41 28.72
N PHE A 560 30.26 -21.58 28.05
CA PHE A 560 30.17 -20.13 28.19
C PHE A 560 28.91 -19.56 27.54
N ASP A 561 28.47 -20.10 26.39
CA ASP A 561 27.21 -19.68 25.75
C ASP A 561 26.02 -20.00 26.68
N VAL A 562 25.99 -21.22 27.24
CA VAL A 562 24.97 -21.63 28.21
C VAL A 562 25.01 -20.76 29.46
N ALA A 563 26.19 -20.54 30.04
CA ALA A 563 26.34 -19.72 31.23
C ALA A 563 25.90 -18.28 30.98
N PHE A 564 26.22 -17.71 29.82
CA PHE A 564 25.83 -16.37 29.41
C PHE A 564 24.31 -16.23 29.34
N VAL A 565 23.64 -17.08 28.55
CA VAL A 565 22.18 -17.07 28.43
C VAL A 565 21.50 -17.36 29.76
N THR A 566 22.03 -18.30 30.55
CA THR A 566 21.47 -18.64 31.87
C THR A 566 21.55 -17.45 32.83
N VAL A 567 22.70 -16.78 32.94
CA VAL A 567 22.87 -15.66 33.87
C VAL A 567 22.00 -14.48 33.44
N PHE A 568 22.13 -14.02 32.20
CA PHE A 568 21.42 -12.82 31.74
C PHE A 568 19.93 -13.07 31.54
N GLY A 569 19.53 -14.26 31.09
CA GLY A 569 18.12 -14.64 30.94
C GLY A 569 17.39 -14.72 32.28
N ASN A 570 18.01 -15.26 33.33
CA ASN A 570 17.40 -15.28 34.67
C ASN A 570 17.32 -13.87 35.28
N ILE A 571 18.29 -12.99 35.01
CA ILE A 571 18.20 -11.57 35.40
C ILE A 571 17.03 -10.91 34.66
N ALA A 572 16.92 -11.12 33.35
CA ALA A 572 15.86 -10.55 32.53
C ALA A 572 14.46 -10.97 33.01
N LYS A 573 14.28 -12.22 33.45
CA LYS A 573 13.01 -12.71 34.03
C LYS A 573 12.52 -11.92 35.25
N LEU A 574 13.35 -11.09 35.88
CA LEU A 574 12.94 -10.25 37.00
C LEU A 574 12.14 -9.01 36.57
N PHE A 575 12.24 -8.59 35.31
CA PHE A 575 11.64 -7.33 34.85
C PHE A 575 11.14 -7.34 33.39
N VAL A 576 11.46 -8.36 32.59
CA VAL A 576 10.91 -8.57 31.25
C VAL A 576 9.63 -9.42 31.36
N ALA A 577 8.61 -9.10 30.57
CA ALA A 577 7.37 -9.85 30.54
C ALA A 577 7.62 -11.35 30.21
N PRO A 578 6.84 -12.27 30.81
CA PRO A 578 6.96 -13.69 30.51
C PRO A 578 6.48 -14.00 29.10
N LYS A 579 6.97 -15.13 28.55
CA LYS A 579 6.56 -15.68 27.25
C LYS A 579 5.02 -15.66 27.10
N PRO A 580 4.48 -15.05 26.03
CA PRO A 580 3.05 -15.10 25.73
C PRO A 580 2.60 -16.55 25.52
N LYS A 581 1.35 -16.86 25.88
CA LYS A 581 0.77 -18.15 25.49
C LYS A 581 0.47 -18.08 23.99
N LEU A 582 0.85 -19.14 23.26
CA LEU A 582 0.32 -19.36 21.92
C LEU A 582 -1.17 -19.64 22.06
N GLU A 583 -2.02 -18.77 21.52
CA GLU A 583 -3.47 -19.00 21.41
C GLU A 583 -3.79 -19.82 20.16
#